data_AF-A0A4R2PSJ9-F1
#
_entry.id   AF-A0A4R2PSJ9-F1
#
_cell.length_a   1.000
_cell.length_b   1.000
_cell.length_c   1.000
_cell.angle_alpha   90.00
_cell.angle_beta   90.00
_cell.angle_gamma   90.00
#
_symmetry.space_group_name_H-M   'P 1'
#
loop_
_entity.id
_entity.type
_entity.pdbx_description
1 polymer ?
#
loop_
_entity_poly.entity_id
_entity_poly.type
_entity_poly.pdbx_seq_one_letter_code
_entity_poly.pdbx_strand_id
1 'polypeptide(L)'
;MTIDWGLVGSLVLSLGIGAAFGAVYLRLLWHSTQGIAAAGGAGRLILGFALRMALALGVLGLALWAGAGAGHLLAGLLGFVLVRQLVLRRR
;
A
#
# COMPACT_ATOMS: atom_id res chain seq x y z
N MET A 1 -20.68 20.65 -16.78
CA MET A 1 -20.07 19.80 -15.73
C MET A 1 -19.14 20.68 -14.91
N THR A 2 -19.55 21.06 -13.70
CA THR A 2 -18.69 21.77 -12.75
C THR A 2 -17.79 20.76 -12.07
N ILE A 3 -16.47 20.89 -12.24
CA ILE A 3 -15.50 20.04 -11.56
C ILE A 3 -15.54 20.38 -10.08
N ASP A 4 -15.92 19.42 -9.24
CA ASP A 4 -15.83 19.56 -7.80
C ASP A 4 -14.37 19.35 -7.36
N TRP A 5 -13.68 20.47 -7.13
CA TRP A 5 -12.29 20.48 -6.70
C TRP A 5 -12.07 19.82 -5.33
N GLY A 6 -13.10 19.75 -4.48
CA GLY A 6 -13.03 19.04 -3.20
C GLY A 6 -12.95 17.53 -3.40
N LEU A 7 -13.76 16.99 -4.32
CA LEU A 7 -13.67 15.59 -4.72
C LEU A 7 -12.29 15.27 -5.32
N VAL A 8 -11.80 16.11 -6.24
CA VAL A 8 -10.47 15.95 -6.85
C VAL A 8 -9.37 15.93 -5.78
N GLY A 9 -9.38 16.88 -4.85
CA GLY A 9 -8.41 16.92 -3.76
C GLY A 9 -8.42 15.66 -2.90
N SER A 10 -9.62 15.17 -2.55
CA SER A 10 -9.76 13.95 -1.75
C SER A 10 -9.23 12.70 -2.48
N LEU A 11 -9.43 12.60 -3.81
CA LEU A 11 -8.93 11.50 -4.63
C LEU A 11 -7.40 11.54 -4.76
N VAL A 12 -6.81 12.74 -4.92
CA VAL A 12 -5.35 12.90 -4.93
C VAL A 12 -4.73 12.49 -3.59
N LEU A 13 -5.38 12.83 -2.47
CA LEU A 13 -4.94 12.37 -1.15
C LEU A 13 -5.02 10.85 -1.02
N SER A 14 -6.12 10.22 -1.44
CA SER A 14 -6.24 8.76 -1.45
C SER A 14 -5.17 8.09 -2.32
N LEU A 15 -4.88 8.66 -3.50
CA LEU A 15 -3.79 8.20 -4.37
C LEU A 15 -2.43 8.28 -3.66
N GLY A 16 -2.14 9.41 -3.00
CA GLY A 16 -0.90 9.61 -2.23
C GLY A 16 -0.75 8.62 -1.07
N ILE A 17 -1.83 8.39 -0.31
CA ILE A 17 -1.87 7.41 0.79
C ILE A 17 -1.60 6.00 0.27
N GLY A 18 -2.23 5.62 -0.84
CA GLY A 18 -2.01 4.33 -1.50
C GLY A 18 -0.57 4.14 -1.97
N ALA A 19 0.03 5.18 -2.54
CA ALA A 19 1.43 5.17 -2.96
C ALA A 19 2.39 5.03 -1.77
N ALA A 20 2.16 5.79 -0.69
CA ALA A 20 2.94 5.70 0.55
C ALA A 20 2.85 4.30 1.16
N PHE A 21 1.64 3.73 1.21
CA PHE A 21 1.42 2.35 1.66
C PHE A 21 2.19 1.34 0.81
N GLY A 22 2.15 1.49 -0.52
CA GLY A 22 2.90 0.64 -1.45
C GLY A 22 4.41 0.70 -1.23
N ALA A 23 4.97 1.88 -1.00
CA ALA A 23 6.38 2.05 -0.71
C ALA A 23 6.79 1.35 0.60
N VAL A 24 5.99 1.51 1.66
CA VAL A 24 6.23 0.85 2.96
C VAL A 24 6.13 -0.67 2.82
N TYR A 25 5.08 -1.17 2.15
CA TYR A 25 4.87 -2.59 1.90
C TYR A 25 6.05 -3.24 1.16
N LEU A 26 6.53 -2.60 0.09
CA LEU A 26 7.64 -3.09 -0.73
C LEU A 26 8.98 -2.99 0.01
N ARG A 27 9.19 -1.96 0.83
CA ARG A 27 10.37 -1.84 1.69
C ARG A 27 10.42 -2.96 2.73
N LEU A 28 9.28 -3.26 3.37
CA LEU A 28 9.16 -4.43 4.24
C LEU A 28 9.44 -5.72 3.46
N LEU A 29 8.92 -5.86 2.23
CA LEU A 29 9.16 -7.02 1.37
C LEU A 29 10.64 -7.21 1.04
N TRP A 30 11.32 -6.13 0.70
CA TRP A 30 12.76 -6.16 0.46
C TRP A 30 13.54 -6.56 1.71
N HIS A 31 13.24 -6.00 2.88
CA HIS A 31 13.92 -6.39 4.12
C HIS A 31 13.67 -7.85 4.53
N SER A 32 12.45 -8.36 4.36
CA SER A 32 12.17 -9.77 4.63
C SER A 32 12.91 -10.70 3.67
N THR A 33 12.95 -10.38 2.38
CA THR A 33 13.60 -11.22 1.35
C THR A 33 15.12 -11.22 1.48
N GLN A 34 15.73 -10.06 1.72
CA GLN A 34 17.16 -9.94 2.07
C GLN A 34 17.51 -10.74 3.34
N GLY A 35 16.60 -10.75 4.32
CA GLY A 35 16.76 -11.53 5.55
C GLY A 35 16.76 -13.05 5.35
N ILE A 36 16.02 -13.53 4.35
CA ILE A 36 15.95 -14.96 3.99
C ILE A 36 17.21 -15.36 3.22
N ALA A 37 17.66 -14.51 2.29
CA ALA A 37 18.91 -14.73 1.55
C ALA A 37 20.14 -14.83 2.47
N ALA A 38 20.11 -14.13 3.62
CA ALA A 38 21.22 -14.12 4.56
C ALA A 38 21.18 -15.22 5.66
N ALA A 39 20.00 -15.74 6.04
CA ALA A 39 19.88 -16.53 7.27
C ALA A 39 18.87 -17.70 7.27
N GLY A 40 18.18 -18.01 6.17
CA GLY A 40 17.32 -19.21 6.07
C GLY A 40 16.14 -19.30 7.08
N GLY A 41 15.86 -18.26 7.85
CA GLY A 41 14.92 -18.31 8.97
C GLY A 41 13.45 -18.08 8.55
N ALA A 42 12.64 -19.15 8.54
CA ALA A 42 11.20 -19.10 8.26
C ALA A 42 10.42 -18.11 9.15
N GLY A 43 10.86 -17.86 10.39
CA GLY A 43 10.23 -16.90 11.30
C GLY A 43 10.20 -15.45 10.80
N ARG A 44 11.25 -14.97 10.11
CA ARG A 44 11.27 -13.61 9.52
C ARG A 44 10.34 -13.49 8.31
N LEU A 45 10.11 -14.59 7.59
CA LEU A 45 9.13 -14.62 6.50
C LEU A 45 7.71 -14.51 7.06
N ILE A 46 7.38 -15.31 8.10
CA ILE A 46 6.07 -15.30 8.76
C ILE A 46 5.79 -13.93 9.38
N LEU A 47 6.76 -13.36 10.10
CA LEU A 47 6.62 -12.02 10.69
C LEU A 47 6.42 -10.95 9.61
N GLY A 48 7.16 -11.03 8.51
CA GLY A 48 7.00 -10.13 7.37
C GLY A 48 5.64 -10.26 6.68
N PHE A 49 5.10 -11.48 6.60
CA PHE A 49 3.76 -11.72 6.06
C PHE A 49 2.67 -11.21 7.01
N ALA A 50 2.78 -11.53 8.30
CA ALA A 50 1.86 -11.08 9.34
C ALA A 50 1.80 -9.54 9.40
N LEU A 51 2.95 -8.87 9.35
CA LEU A 51 3.02 -7.41 9.40
C LEU A 51 2.40 -6.78 8.15
N ARG A 52 2.60 -7.36 6.96
CA ARG A 52 1.92 -6.92 5.72
C ARG A 52 0.42 -7.12 5.78
N MET A 53 -0.03 -8.24 6.32
CA MET A 53 -1.46 -8.54 6.44
C MET A 53 -2.12 -7.61 7.46
N ALA A 54 -1.47 -7.35 8.61
CA ALA A 54 -1.92 -6.36 9.58
C ALA A 54 -1.97 -4.96 8.98
N LEU A 55 -0.99 -4.57 8.15
CA LEU A 55 -0.99 -3.28 7.45
C LEU A 55 -2.16 -3.20 6.46
N ALA A 56 -2.37 -4.24 5.64
CA ALA A 56 -3.43 -4.28 4.64
C ALA A 56 -4.82 -4.26 5.28
N LEU A 57 -5.04 -5.09 6.31
CA LEU A 57 -6.29 -5.12 7.07
C LEU A 57 -6.50 -3.82 7.84
N GLY A 58 -5.44 -3.23 8.41
CA GLY A 58 -5.51 -1.95 9.12
C GLY A 58 -5.92 -0.81 8.20
N VAL A 59 -5.33 -0.71 7.01
CA VAL A 59 -5.70 0.31 6.02
C VAL A 59 -7.10 0.09 5.47
N LEU A 60 -7.48 -1.16 5.20
CA LEU A 60 -8.85 -1.48 4.76
C LEU A 60 -9.88 -1.14 5.84
N GLY A 61 -9.60 -1.49 7.10
CA GLY A 61 -10.46 -1.16 8.24
C GLY A 61 -10.60 0.34 8.46
N LEU A 62 -9.49 1.10 8.37
CA LEU A 62 -9.52 2.56 8.42
C LEU A 62 -10.32 3.18 7.28
N ALA A 63 -10.18 2.65 6.06
CA ALA A 63 -10.92 3.13 4.89
C ALA A 63 -12.43 2.89 5.05
N LEU A 64 -12.82 1.71 5.53
CA LEU A 64 -14.23 1.40 5.81
C LEU A 64 -14.78 2.26 6.94
N TRP A 65 -14.01 2.47 8.02
CA TRP A 65 -14.42 3.32 9.14
C TRP A 65 -14.58 4.79 8.75
N ALA A 66 -13.71 5.29 7.87
CA ALA A 66 -13.79 6.64 7.31
C ALA A 66 -14.93 6.82 6.28
N GLY A 67 -15.72 5.78 6.01
CA GLY A 67 -16.80 5.82 5.02
C GLY A 67 -16.29 6.00 3.58
N ALA A 68 -15.06 5.55 3.30
CA ALA A 68 -14.46 5.73 1.99
C ALA A 68 -15.29 5.06 0.90
N GLY A 69 -15.74 5.85 -0.07
CA GLY A 69 -16.45 5.34 -1.24
C GLY A 69 -15.54 4.51 -2.16
N ALA A 70 -16.16 3.76 -3.08
CA ALA A 70 -15.44 2.93 -4.05
C ALA A 70 -14.37 3.72 -4.85
N GLY A 71 -14.62 5.01 -5.13
CA GLY A 71 -13.67 5.89 -5.81
C GLY A 71 -12.36 6.12 -5.04
N HIS A 72 -12.44 6.37 -3.73
CA HIS A 72 -11.25 6.57 -2.87
C HIS A 72 -10.43 5.29 -2.72
N LEU A 73 -11.11 4.13 -2.61
CA LEU A 73 -10.44 2.83 -2.58
C LEU A 73 -9.70 2.54 -3.89
N LEU A 74 -10.34 2.82 -5.04
CA LEU A 74 -9.71 2.65 -6.36
C LEU A 74 -8.52 3.60 -6.54
N ALA A 75 -8.63 4.85 -6.10
CA ALA A 75 -7.52 5.82 -6.12
C ALA A 75 -6.35 5.34 -5.26
N GLY A 76 -6.61 4.87 -4.03
CA GLY A 76 -5.57 4.27 -3.19
C GLY A 76 -4.93 3.02 -3.82
N LEU A 77 -5.75 2.13 -4.40
CA LEU A 77 -5.25 0.95 -5.09
C LEU A 77 -4.37 1.33 -6.29
N LEU A 78 -4.76 2.33 -7.07
CA LEU A 78 -3.96 2.87 -8.18
C LEU A 78 -2.61 3.40 -7.69
N GLY A 79 -2.59 4.18 -6.60
CA GLY A 79 -1.36 4.68 -6.00
C GLY A 79 -0.42 3.55 -5.59
N PHE A 80 -0.95 2.50 -4.97
CA PHE A 80 -0.20 1.29 -4.62
C PHE A 80 0.36 0.58 -5.85
N VAL A 81 -0.47 0.35 -6.87
CA VAL A 81 -0.08 -0.35 -8.11
C VAL A 81 0.99 0.42 -8.86
N LEU A 82 0.88 1.75 -8.95
CA LEU A 82 1.87 2.61 -9.59
C LEU A 82 3.25 2.47 -8.92
N VAL A 83 3.30 2.56 -7.59
CA VAL A 83 4.56 2.39 -6.85
C VAL A 83 5.10 0.97 -7.02
N ARG A 84 4.24 -0.05 -6.99
CA ARG A 84 4.63 -1.44 -7.25
C ARG A 84 5.24 -1.62 -8.64
N GLN A 85 4.62 -1.06 -9.67
CA GLN A 85 5.11 -1.12 -11.04
C GLN A 85 6.44 -0.37 -11.20
N LEU A 86 6.58 0.80 -10.56
CA LEU A 86 7.82 1.57 -10.58
C LEU A 86 8.98 0.79 -9.96
N VAL A 87 8.74 0.15 -8.81
CA VAL A 87 9.75 -0.68 -8.14
C VAL A 87 10.10 -1.92 -8.96
N LEU A 88 9.11 -2.58 -9.57
CA LEU A 88 9.34 -3.75 -10.43
C LEU A 88 10.13 -3.41 -11.69
N ARG A 89 9.88 -2.24 -12.30
CA ARG A 89 10.61 -1.78 -13.50
C ARG A 89 12.04 -1.29 -13.21
N ARG A 90 12.35 -1.00 -11.94
CA ARG A 90 13.68 -0.53 -11.51
C ARG A 90 14.57 -1.63 -10.92
N ARG A 91 14.08 -2.87 -10.85
CA ARG A 91 14.87 -4.05 -10.54
C ARG A 91 15.14 -4.85 -11.80
#